data_AF-A0A0R1U4M5-F1
#
_entry.id   AF-A0A0R1U4M5-F1
#
_cell.length_a   1.000
_cell.length_b   1.000
_cell.length_c   1.000
_cell.angle_alpha   90.00
_cell.angle_beta   90.00
_cell.angle_gamma   90.00
#
_symmetry.space_group_name_H-M   'P 1'
#
loop_
_entity.id
_entity.type
_entity.pdbx_description
1 polymer ?
#
loop_
_entity_poly.entity_id
_entity_poly.type
_entity_poly.pdbx_seq_one_letter_code
_entity_poly.pdbx_strand_id
1 'polypeptide(L)' 'MIKLSDLGQVYIVCGKTDMRRGIDTLASMVKDKFNLDPFSGQVFLFCGGSKDRFKALYWDGQGYWLLYKRFKNAKKN' A
#
# COMPACT_ATOMS: atom_id res chain seq x y z
N MET A 1 -9.73 11.69 -9.99
CA MET A 1 -8.74 11.00 -10.85
C MET A 1 -7.39 11.18 -10.18
N ILE A 2 -6.62 10.10 -9.97
CA ILE A 2 -5.26 10.22 -9.42
C ILE A 2 -4.43 11.12 -10.34
N LYS A 3 -3.85 12.17 -9.78
CA LYS A 3 -2.81 12.96 -10.44
C LYS A 3 -1.47 12.41 -9.98
N LEU A 4 -0.76 11.75 -10.89
CA LEU A 4 0.53 11.14 -10.56
C LEU A 4 1.59 12.18 -10.13
N SER A 5 1.43 13.44 -10.57
CA SER A 5 2.25 14.58 -10.14
C SER A 5 2.14 14.89 -8.65
N ASP A 6 1.04 14.50 -8.01
CA ASP A 6 0.71 14.86 -6.64
C ASP A 6 1.07 13.73 -5.66
N LEU A 7 1.64 12.63 -6.17
CA LEU A 7 2.11 11.53 -5.34
C LEU A 7 3.36 11.97 -4.56
N GLY A 8 3.28 11.86 -3.24
CA GLY A 8 4.42 12.08 -2.37
C GLY A 8 5.45 10.96 -2.42
N GLN A 9 6.33 10.94 -1.42
CA GLN A 9 7.35 9.90 -1.29
C GLN A 9 6.73 8.50 -1.18
N VAL A 10 7.43 7.51 -1.74
CA VAL A 10 7.05 6.10 -1.62
C VAL A 10 7.73 5.50 -0.39
N TYR A 11 6.92 5.06 0.56
CA TYR A 11 7.37 4.28 1.71
C TYR A 11 7.17 2.78 1.43
N ILE A 12 8.26 2.02 1.42
CA ILE A 12 8.21 0.56 1.24
C ILE A 12 8.06 -0.09 2.62
N VAL A 13 6.92 -0.72 2.87
CA VAL A 13 6.67 -1.44 4.10
C VAL A 13 7.48 -2.73 4.12
N CYS A 14 8.47 -2.77 5.01
CA CYS A 14 9.33 -3.94 5.22
C CYS A 14 8.62 -5.05 6.01
N GLY A 15 8.91 -6.30 5.64
CA GLY A 15 8.32 -7.50 6.25
C GLY A 15 7.16 -8.08 5.44
N LYS A 16 6.47 -9.08 6.01
CA LYS A 16 5.33 -9.74 5.36
C LYS A 16 4.03 -9.05 5.76
N THR A 17 3.32 -8.52 4.77
CA THR A 17 1.95 -8.01 4.96
C THR A 17 0.93 -9.06 4.52
N ASP A 18 -0.10 -9.27 5.33
CA ASP A 18 -1.27 -10.04 4.88
C ASP A 18 -2.03 -9.22 3.83
N MET A 19 -1.92 -9.65 2.57
CA MET A 19 -2.48 -8.94 1.42
C MET A 19 -4.01 -9.04 1.30
N ARG A 20 -4.67 -9.78 2.21
CA ARG A 20 -6.15 -9.77 2.33
C ARG A 20 -6.68 -8.51 3.00
N ARG A 21 -5.83 -7.77 3.73
CA ARG A 21 -6.19 -6.52 4.43
C ARG A 21 -6.70 -5.45 3.47
N GLY A 22 -7.79 -4.78 3.85
CA GLY A 22 -8.38 -3.65 3.12
C GLY A 22 -7.79 -2.30 3.52
N ILE A 23 -8.40 -1.20 3.07
CA ILE A 23 -7.93 0.18 3.31
C ILE A 23 -7.73 0.45 4.81
N ASP A 24 -8.76 0.25 5.63
CA ASP A 24 -8.72 0.65 7.05
C ASP A 24 -7.64 -0.09 7.83
N THR A 25 -7.50 -1.40 7.57
CA THR A 25 -6.49 -2.22 8.25
C THR A 25 -5.07 -1.88 7.79
N LEU A 26 -4.89 -1.45 6.54
CA LEU A 26 -3.60 -0.99 6.03
C LEU A 26 -3.25 0.40 6.58
N ALA A 27 -4.22 1.32 6.63
CA ALA A 27 -4.05 2.65 7.21
C ALA A 27 -3.73 2.60 8.71
N SER A 28 -4.45 1.76 9.48
CA SER A 28 -4.11 1.48 10.89
C SER A 28 -2.70 0.90 11.02
N MET A 29 -2.25 0.03 10.10
CA MET A 29 -0.87 -0.46 10.16
C MET A 29 0.17 0.65 9.95
N VAL A 30 -0.06 1.57 9.01
CA VAL A 30 0.81 2.75 8.79
C VAL A 30 0.93 3.57 10.08
N LYS A 31 -0.21 3.85 10.72
CA LYS A 31 -0.27 4.62 11.96
C LYS A 31 0.34 3.86 13.14
N ASP A 32 -0.20 2.70 13.47
CA ASP A 32 0.05 2.04 14.75
C ASP A 32 1.37 1.27 14.75
N LYS A 33 1.80 0.76 13.59
CA LYS A 33 2.99 -0.09 13.49
C LYS A 33 4.23 0.64 13.00
N PHE A 34 4.05 1.63 12.13
CA PHE A 34 5.15 2.41 11.56
C PHE A 34 5.24 3.83 12.11
N ASN A 35 4.26 4.26 12.91
CA ASN A 35 4.19 5.61 13.47
C ASN A 35 4.27 6.71 12.40
N LEU A 36 3.65 6.45 11.24
CA LEU A 36 3.57 7.36 10.11
C LEU A 36 2.13 7.87 9.96
N ASP A 37 1.97 9.04 9.36
CA ASP A 37 0.65 9.58 9.06
C ASP A 37 0.08 8.97 7.77
N PRO A 38 -1.02 8.18 7.83
CA PRO A 38 -1.64 7.60 6.65
C PRO A 38 -2.35 8.64 5.76
N PHE A 39 -2.49 9.90 6.21
CA PHE A 39 -3.10 11.00 5.45
C PHE A 39 -2.06 11.92 4.78
N SER A 40 -0.77 11.63 4.93
CA SER A 40 0.34 12.52 4.54
C SER A 40 0.56 12.72 3.03
N GLY A 41 -0.31 12.19 2.16
CA GLY A 41 -0.10 12.19 0.71
C GLY A 41 1.08 11.32 0.24
N GLN A 42 1.69 10.56 1.15
CA GLN A 42 2.68 9.54 0.81
C GLN A 42 2.02 8.28 0.26
N VAL A 43 2.80 7.50 -0.48
CA VAL A 43 2.37 6.21 -1.00
C VAL A 43 2.99 5.09 -0.17
N PHE A 44 2.17 4.28 0.47
CA PHE A 44 2.62 3.14 1.26
C PHE A 44 2.52 1.85 0.44
N LEU A 45 3.66 1.25 0.11
CA LEU A 45 3.74 0.03 -0.68
C LEU A 45 3.85 -1.19 0.24
N PHE A 46 2.88 -2.09 0.13
CA PHE A 46 2.81 -3.34 0.90
C PHE A 46 3.06 -4.55 0.02
N CYS A 47 3.92 -5.43 0.50
CA CYS A 47 4.25 -6.70 -0.14
C CYS A 47 3.87 -7.88 0.76
N GLY A 48 3.31 -8.92 0.14
CA GLY A 48 3.03 -10.20 0.79
C GLY A 48 4.19 -11.18 0.70
N GLY A 49 4.04 -12.34 1.35
CA GLY A 49 5.04 -13.42 1.28
C GLY A 49 5.16 -14.07 -0.10
N SER A 50 4.08 -14.13 -0.87
CA SER A 50 4.00 -14.93 -2.11
C SER A 50 4.59 -14.25 -3.35
N LYS A 51 5.17 -13.04 -3.24
CA LYS A 51 5.69 -12.21 -4.35
C LYS A 51 4.74 -12.08 -5.56
N ASP A 52 3.45 -12.36 -5.35
CA ASP A 52 2.44 -12.45 -6.40
C ASP A 52 1.56 -11.23 -6.52
N ARG A 53 1.62 -10.38 -5.51
CA ARG A 53 0.83 -9.17 -5.44
C ARG A 53 1.49 -8.15 -4.55
N PHE A 54 1.20 -6.90 -4.83
CA PHE A 54 1.45 -5.79 -3.93
C PHE A 54 0.23 -4.86 -3.89
N LYS A 55 0.17 -4.04 -2.85
CA LYS A 55 -0.81 -2.97 -2.70
C LYS A 55 -0.09 -1.66 -2.49
N ALA A 56 -0.58 -0.58 -3.09
CA ALA A 56 -0.16 0.77 -2.77
C ALA A 56 -1.36 1.53 -2.18
N LEU A 57 -1.21 2.03 -0.96
CA LEU A 57 -2.19 2.87 -0.28
C LEU A 57 -1.78 4.34 -0.43
N TYR A 58 -2.71 5.20 -0.83
CA TYR A 58 -2.48 6.64 -1.00
C TYR A 58 -3.71 7.41 -0.54
N TRP A 59 -3.52 8.52 0.15
CA TRP A 59 -4.58 9.46 0.50
C TRP A 59 -4.47 10.71 -0.38
N ASP A 60 -5.53 11.03 -1.12
CA ASP A 60 -5.52 12.15 -2.08
C ASP A 60 -6.05 13.47 -1.50
N GLY A 61 -6.27 13.54 -0.18
CA GLY A 61 -6.90 14.68 0.48
C GLY A 61 -8.42 14.54 0.65
N GLN A 62 -9.07 13.65 -0.09
CA GLN A 62 -10.52 13.43 -0.04
C GLN A 62 -10.88 11.97 0.29
N GLY A 63 -10.03 11.03 -0.09
CA GLY A 63 -10.26 9.61 0.08
C GLY A 63 -9.00 8.77 -0.07
N TYR A 64 -9.13 7.50 0.30
CA TYR A 64 -8.09 6.51 0.07
C TYR A 64 -8.21 5.88 -1.31
N TRP A 65 -7.06 5.80 -1.97
CA TRP A 65 -6.82 4.94 -3.11
C TRP A 65 -6.08 3.70 -2.68
N LEU A 66 -6.53 2.55 -3.17
CA LEU A 66 -5.84 1.28 -3.01
C LEU A 66 -5.55 0.68 -4.38
N LEU A 67 -4.32 0.84 -4.87
CA LEU A 67 -3.88 0.15 -6.05
C LEU A 67 -3.53 -1.29 -5.69
N TYR A 68 -4.09 -2.26 -6.42
CA TYR A 68 -3.82 -3.67 -6.24
C TYR A 68 -3.28 -4.27 -7.54
N LYS A 69 -2.00 -4.64 -7.55
CA LYS A 69 -1.38 -5.34 -8.68
C LYS A 69 -1.16 -6.79 -8.32
N ARG A 70 -1.72 -7.69 -9.14
CA ARG A 70 -1.48 -9.13 -9.07
C ARG A 70 -0.74 -9.56 -10.33
N PHE A 71 0.35 -10.28 -10.18
CA PHE A 71 1.12 -10.82 -11.29
C PHE A 71 0.52 -12.15 -11.75
N LYS A 72 0.45 -12.34 -13.08
CA LYS A 72 -0.10 -13.55 -13.71
C LYS A 72 0.74 -14.80 -13.43
N ASN A 73 2.05 -14.64 -13.22
CA ASN A 73 3.04 -15.74 -13.21
C ASN A 73 3.78 -15.89 -11.88
N ALA A 74 3.17 -15.48 -10.78
CA ALA A 74 3.83 -15.58 -9.49
C ALA A 74 3.82 -17.03 -8.99
N LYS A 75 4.91 -17.71 -9.38
CA LYS A 75 5.25 -19.14 -9.28
C LYS A 75 4.51 -20.07 -10.25
N LYS A 76 5.25 -20.66 -11.18
CA LYS A 76 5.46 -22.10 -11.10
C LYS A 76 6.78 -22.30 -10.36
N ASN A 77 6.76 -23.13 -9.32
CA ASN A 77 8.01 -23.70 -8.80
C ASN A 77 8.69 -24.49 -9.94
#